data_AF-A0A067PCS6-F1
#
_entry.id   AF-A0A067PCS6-F1
#
_cell.length_a   1.000
_cell.length_b   1.000
_cell.length_c   1.000
_cell.angle_alpha   90.00
_cell.angle_beta   90.00
_cell.angle_gamma   90.00
#
_symmetry.space_group_name_H-M   'P 1'
#
loop_
_entity.id
_entity.type
_entity.pdbx_description
1 polymer ?
#
loop_
_entity_poly.entity_id
_entity_poly.type
_entity_poly.pdbx_seq_one_letter_code
_entity_poly.pdbx_strand_id
1 'polypeptide(L)'
;MKTSAFNYHLQYSHGISSVSALPFSPPLVVRVSERLNSGKHERDKIAEGKCHKCKKWIPIEGVKDVDVKTKEIYWWKHAAGCHQGSSLVGERDFYLENDVYKRIKNASV
;
A
#
# COMPACT_ATOMS: atom_id res chain seq x y z
N MET A 1 12.16 -22.92 9.24
CA MET A 1 11.72 -21.63 9.86
C MET A 1 10.32 -21.32 9.32
N LYS A 2 9.33 -20.95 10.16
CA LYS A 2 7.95 -20.67 9.70
C LYS A 2 7.89 -19.29 9.00
N THR A 3 8.28 -19.25 7.74
CA THR A 3 8.32 -18.03 6.91
C THR A 3 6.94 -17.43 6.65
N SER A 4 5.88 -18.24 6.69
CA SER A 4 4.51 -17.80 6.39
C SER A 4 3.93 -16.81 7.39
N ALA A 5 4.14 -17.00 8.70
CA ALA A 5 3.64 -16.09 9.74
C ALA A 5 4.37 -14.74 9.71
N PHE A 6 5.68 -14.78 9.48
CA PHE A 6 6.50 -13.58 9.32
C PHE A 6 6.08 -12.77 8.07
N ASN A 7 5.93 -13.43 6.92
CA ASN A 7 5.46 -12.79 5.69
C ASN A 7 4.04 -12.23 5.82
N TYR A 8 3.16 -12.90 6.57
CA TYR A 8 1.83 -12.40 6.86
C TYR A 8 1.91 -11.08 7.65
N HIS A 9 2.72 -11.05 8.71
CA HIS A 9 2.91 -9.85 9.52
C HIS A 9 3.47 -8.69 8.68
N LEU A 10 4.53 -8.92 7.90
CA LEU A 10 5.09 -7.90 7.02
C LEU A 10 4.07 -7.35 6.02
N GLN A 11 3.25 -8.21 5.41
CA GLN A 11 2.25 -7.77 4.44
C GLN A 11 1.11 -6.96 5.08
N TYR A 12 0.56 -7.41 6.20
CA TYR A 12 -0.67 -6.84 6.76
C TYR A 12 -0.47 -5.93 7.96
N SER A 13 0.75 -5.82 8.48
CA SER A 13 1.14 -4.86 9.53
C SER A 13 2.08 -3.77 9.00
N HIS A 14 2.81 -4.03 7.92
CA HIS A 14 3.79 -3.09 7.36
C HIS A 14 3.62 -2.80 5.87
N GLY A 15 2.65 -3.42 5.19
CA GLY A 15 2.43 -3.21 3.78
C GLY A 15 3.61 -3.64 2.89
N ILE A 16 4.41 -4.63 3.31
CA ILE A 16 5.58 -5.11 2.54
C ILE A 16 5.19 -6.35 1.73
N SER A 17 5.43 -6.32 0.43
CA SER A 17 5.16 -7.44 -0.47
C SER A 17 6.05 -8.64 -0.15
N SER A 18 5.43 -9.83 -0.05
CA SER A 18 6.14 -11.10 0.05
C SER A 18 6.86 -11.51 -1.26
N VAL A 19 6.51 -10.88 -2.39
CA VAL A 19 7.08 -11.21 -3.71
C VAL A 19 8.30 -10.34 -4.00
N SER A 20 8.18 -9.02 -3.81
CA SER A 20 9.27 -8.09 -4.12
C SER A 20 10.13 -7.72 -2.91
N ALA A 21 9.74 -8.12 -1.69
CA ALA A 21 10.37 -7.67 -0.44
C ALA A 21 10.43 -6.13 -0.30
N LEU A 22 9.53 -5.43 -0.99
CA LEU A 22 9.43 -3.97 -1.03
C LEU A 22 8.03 -3.53 -0.57
N PRO A 23 7.86 -2.29 -0.08
CA PRO A 23 6.55 -1.73 0.22
C PRO A 23 5.59 -1.85 -0.97
N PHE A 24 4.30 -2.03 -0.68
CA PHE A 24 3.26 -1.90 -1.68
C PHE A 24 3.13 -0.44 -2.11
N SER A 25 2.88 -0.24 -3.40
CA SER A 25 2.61 1.09 -3.93
C SER A 25 1.47 1.81 -3.21
N PRO A 26 1.62 3.12 -2.95
CA PRO A 26 0.55 3.93 -2.40
C PRO A 26 -0.61 4.07 -3.40
N PRO A 27 -1.81 4.46 -2.95
CA PRO A 27 -2.91 4.80 -3.84
C PRO A 27 -2.53 6.00 -4.73
N LEU A 28 -3.00 6.00 -5.98
CA LEU A 28 -2.79 7.13 -6.90
C LEU A 28 -3.45 8.42 -6.39
N VAL A 29 -4.62 8.26 -5.79
CA VAL A 29 -5.45 9.33 -5.24
C VAL A 29 -6.17 8.78 -4.03
N VAL A 30 -6.32 9.59 -2.99
CA VAL A 30 -7.15 9.28 -1.82
C VAL A 30 -8.38 10.18 -1.87
N ARG A 31 -9.55 9.62 -1.56
CA ARG A 31 -10.81 10.36 -1.37
C ARG A 31 -11.48 9.92 -0.08
N VAL A 32 -12.39 10.75 0.40
CA VAL A 32 -13.30 10.40 1.49
C VAL A 32 -14.70 10.30 0.93
N SER A 33 -15.35 9.16 1.17
CA SER A 33 -16.72 8.89 0.69
C SER A 33 -17.68 8.77 1.88
N GLU A 34 -18.87 9.34 1.74
CA GLU A 34 -19.93 9.29 2.76
C GLU A 34 -20.71 7.97 2.67
N ARG A 35 -21.15 7.45 3.82
CA ARG A 35 -21.93 6.21 3.92
C ARG A 35 -23.36 6.55 4.36
N LEU A 36 -24.31 6.27 3.47
CA LEU A 36 -25.72 6.64 3.63
C LEU A 36 -26.45 5.91 4.79
N ASN A 37 -25.91 4.83 5.35
CA ASN A 37 -26.56 4.01 6.38
C ASN A 37 -25.55 3.52 7.43
N SER A 38 -24.94 4.44 8.16
CA SER A 38 -23.95 4.10 9.18
C SER A 38 -24.64 3.72 10.50
N GLY A 39 -24.41 2.51 10.99
CA GLY A 39 -24.88 2.09 12.31
C GLY A 39 -24.16 2.82 13.46
N LYS A 40 -24.67 2.66 14.68
CA LYS A 40 -24.21 3.37 15.90
C LYS A 40 -22.70 3.28 16.19
N HIS A 41 -22.02 2.24 15.72
CA HIS A 41 -20.59 2.00 15.92
C HIS A 41 -19.82 1.90 14.59
N GLU A 42 -20.38 2.48 13.53
CA GLU A 42 -19.79 2.52 12.20
C GLU A 42 -19.42 3.96 11.83
N ARG A 43 -18.39 4.08 10.99
CA ARG A 43 -17.96 5.36 10.44
C ARG A 43 -18.97 5.84 9.41
N ASP A 44 -19.28 7.14 9.51
CA ASP A 44 -20.06 7.89 8.53
C ASP A 44 -19.28 8.16 7.24
N LYS A 45 -17.96 8.26 7.36
CA LYS A 45 -17.03 8.56 6.27
C LYS A 45 -15.94 7.51 6.21
N ILE A 46 -15.54 7.13 5.00
CA ILE A 46 -14.49 6.15 4.78
C ILE A 46 -13.45 6.69 3.80
N ALA A 47 -12.16 6.61 4.17
CA ALA A 47 -11.08 6.88 3.24
C ALA A 47 -10.95 5.74 2.23
N GLU A 48 -10.88 6.09 0.95
CA GLU A 48 -10.67 5.17 -0.16
C GLU A 48 -9.45 5.59 -0.99
N GLY A 49 -8.69 4.62 -1.46
CA GLY A 49 -7.55 4.80 -2.36
C GLY A 49 -7.84 4.28 -3.76
N LYS A 50 -7.39 5.00 -4.80
CA LYS A 50 -7.48 4.55 -6.20
C LYS A 50 -6.30 3.64 -6.56
N CYS A 51 -6.57 2.38 -6.85
CA CYS A 51 -5.57 1.39 -7.27
C CYS A 51 -4.92 1.76 -8.59
N HIS A 52 -3.59 1.68 -8.68
CA HIS A 52 -2.87 1.95 -9.92
C HIS A 52 -2.99 0.83 -10.94
N LYS A 53 -3.18 -0.42 -10.50
CA LYS A 53 -3.32 -1.59 -11.38
C LYS A 53 -4.75 -1.77 -11.85
N CYS A 54 -5.71 -1.97 -10.93
CA CYS A 54 -7.10 -2.26 -11.30
C CYS A 54 -7.99 -1.02 -11.45
N LYS A 55 -7.50 0.18 -11.13
CA LYS A 55 -8.21 1.48 -11.22
C LYS A 55 -9.47 1.61 -10.37
N LYS A 56 -9.78 0.63 -9.52
CA LYS A 56 -10.90 0.66 -8.56
C LYS A 56 -10.57 1.52 -7.34
N TRP A 57 -11.60 2.07 -6.72
CA TRP A 57 -11.54 2.67 -5.40
C TRP A 57 -11.65 1.55 -4.36
N ILE A 58 -10.69 1.52 -3.44
CA ILE A 58 -10.55 0.49 -2.43
C ILE A 58 -10.58 1.17 -1.06
N PRO A 59 -11.37 0.69 -0.09
CA PRO A 59 -11.34 1.22 1.26
C PRO A 59 -9.94 1.05 1.85
N ILE A 60 -9.41 2.13 2.41
CA ILE A 60 -8.13 2.11 3.13
C ILE A 60 -8.37 1.58 4.54
N GLU A 61 -9.45 2.05 5.17
CA GLU A 61 -9.83 1.74 6.54
C GLU A 61 -11.09 0.87 6.67
N GLY A 62 -11.32 0.37 7.89
CA GLY A 62 -12.49 -0.43 8.20
C GLY A 62 -13.74 0.40 8.46
N VAL A 63 -14.90 -0.25 8.36
CA VAL A 63 -16.21 0.36 8.62
C VAL A 63 -16.46 0.64 10.10
N LYS A 64 -15.97 -0.22 10.99
CA LYS A 64 -16.19 -0.07 12.44
C LYS A 64 -15.41 1.10 12.98
N ASP A 65 -16.06 2.00 13.72
CA ASP A 65 -15.40 3.13 14.37
C ASP A 65 -14.69 2.68 15.65
N VAL A 66 -13.60 1.94 15.46
CA VAL A 66 -12.70 1.50 16.52
C VAL A 66 -11.28 1.83 16.14
N ASP A 67 -10.46 2.18 17.13
CA ASP A 67 -9.03 2.31 16.90
C ASP A 67 -8.44 0.93 16.62
N VAL A 68 -7.69 0.85 15.51
CA VAL A 68 -7.04 -0.37 15.07
C VAL A 68 -5.55 -0.11 14.97
N LYS A 69 -4.76 -1.12 15.32
CA LYS A 69 -3.28 -1.07 15.22
C LYS A 69 -2.79 -0.69 13.82
N THR A 70 -3.59 -1.00 12.81
CA THR A 70 -3.30 -0.74 11.42
C THR A 70 -4.55 -0.22 10.73
N LYS A 71 -4.59 1.08 10.43
CA LYS A 71 -5.73 1.70 9.74
C LYS A 71 -5.80 1.27 8.28
N GLU A 72 -4.67 1.09 7.61
CA GLU A 72 -4.56 0.83 6.16
C GLU A 72 -4.69 -0.65 5.76
N ILE A 73 -5.07 -1.53 6.69
CA ILE A 73 -5.00 -2.99 6.47
C ILE A 73 -5.82 -3.45 5.26
N TYR A 74 -6.92 -2.75 4.93
CA TYR A 74 -7.76 -3.07 3.79
C TYR A 74 -7.06 -2.75 2.47
N TRP A 75 -6.30 -1.64 2.42
CA TRP A 75 -5.44 -1.33 1.29
C TRP A 75 -4.38 -2.40 1.08
N TRP A 76 -3.69 -2.83 2.14
CA TRP A 76 -2.64 -3.85 2.02
C TRP A 76 -3.17 -5.21 1.61
N LYS A 77 -4.37 -5.59 2.06
CA LYS A 77 -5.06 -6.79 1.58
C LYS A 77 -5.34 -6.73 0.09
N HIS A 78 -5.81 -5.59 -0.41
CA HIS A 78 -5.97 -5.40 -1.84
C HIS A 78 -4.63 -5.45 -2.57
N ALA A 79 -3.61 -4.73 -2.10
CA ALA A 79 -2.30 -4.67 -2.73
C ALA A 79 -1.62 -6.05 -2.81
N ALA A 80 -1.72 -6.86 -1.74
CA ALA A 80 -1.18 -8.22 -1.72
C ALA A 80 -1.78 -9.12 -2.80
N GLY A 81 -3.11 -9.06 -3.00
CA GLY A 81 -3.79 -9.84 -4.04
C GLY A 81 -3.71 -9.21 -5.44
N CYS A 82 -3.69 -7.88 -5.53
CA CYS A 82 -3.79 -7.16 -6.79
C CYS A 82 -2.42 -6.83 -7.37
N HIS A 83 -1.51 -6.21 -6.63
CA HIS A 83 -0.29 -5.64 -7.20
C HIS A 83 0.65 -6.73 -7.74
N GLN A 84 0.85 -7.83 -7.00
CA GLN A 84 1.65 -8.99 -7.42
C GLN A 84 3.03 -8.60 -8.02
N GLY A 85 3.74 -7.67 -7.36
CA GLY A 85 5.05 -7.18 -7.81
C GLY A 85 5.01 -5.99 -8.78
N SER A 86 3.83 -5.60 -9.27
CA SER A 86 3.63 -4.32 -9.96
C SER A 86 3.86 -3.16 -8.99
N SER A 87 4.55 -2.12 -9.45
CA SER A 87 4.78 -0.88 -8.70
C SER A 87 4.44 0.34 -9.56
N LEU A 88 4.32 1.51 -8.94
CA LEU A 88 4.20 2.76 -9.67
C LEU A 88 5.50 3.10 -10.40
N VAL A 89 5.37 3.80 -11.52
CA VAL A 89 6.53 4.33 -12.24
C VAL A 89 7.25 5.32 -11.33
N GLY A 90 8.57 5.16 -11.22
CA GLY A 90 9.45 6.02 -10.43
C GLY A 90 9.51 5.74 -8.93
N GLU A 91 8.72 4.80 -8.42
CA GLU A 91 8.71 4.46 -6.99
C GLU A 91 10.03 3.85 -6.49
N ARG A 92 10.82 3.29 -7.41
CA ARG A 92 12.13 2.68 -7.14
C ARG A 92 13.29 3.47 -7.73
N ASP A 93 13.03 4.68 -8.22
CA ASP A 93 14.08 5.51 -8.77
C ASP A 93 14.98 6.05 -7.66
N PHE A 94 16.19 6.45 -8.06
CA PHE A 94 17.16 7.00 -7.15
C PHE A 94 16.65 8.33 -6.58
N TYR A 95 16.57 8.42 -5.26
CA TYR A 95 16.09 9.61 -4.57
C TYR A 95 17.00 10.84 -4.79
N LEU A 96 18.29 10.62 -5.05
CA LEU A 96 19.28 11.69 -5.25
C LEU A 96 20.31 11.31 -6.32
N GLU A 97 20.34 12.08 -7.41
CA GLU A 97 21.33 11.92 -8.49
C GLU A 97 22.63 12.68 -8.19
N ASN A 98 23.34 12.25 -7.15
CA ASN A 98 24.60 12.87 -6.72
C ASN A 98 25.83 12.38 -7.54
N ASP A 99 27.01 12.91 -7.20
CA ASP A 99 28.27 12.54 -7.82
C ASP A 99 28.56 11.03 -7.76
N VAL A 100 28.18 10.36 -6.67
CA VAL A 100 28.33 8.91 -6.49
C VAL A 100 27.41 8.16 -7.46
N TYR A 101 26.14 8.57 -7.58
CA TYR A 101 25.19 8.02 -8.54
C TYR A 101 25.73 8.11 -9.97
N LYS A 102 26.22 9.29 -10.37
CA LYS A 102 26.80 9.52 -11.71
C LYS A 102 28.00 8.62 -11.96
N ARG A 103 28.89 8.45 -10.98
CA ARG A 103 30.06 7.56 -11.08
C ARG A 103 29.65 6.10 -11.27
N ILE A 104 28.68 5.60 -10.49
CA ILE A 104 28.21 4.21 -10.60
C ILE A 104 27.48 3.97 -11.94
N LYS A 105 26.62 4.91 -12.36
CA LYS A 105 25.89 4.82 -13.62
C LYS A 105 26.83 4.77 -14.84
N ASN A 106 27.90 5.58 -14.83
CA ASN A 106 28.89 5.62 -15.90
C ASN A 106 29.89 4.45 -15.85
N ALA A 107 30.08 3.81 -14.70
CA ALA A 107 30.96 2.65 -14.54
C ALA A 107 30.29 1.31 -14.91
N SER A 108 28.99 1.32 -15.25
CA SER A 108 28.21 0.14 -15.61
C SER A 108 28.13 -0.09 -17.14
N VAL A 109 29.06 0.51 -17.90
CA VAL A 109 29.22 0.38 -19.36
C VAL A 109 30.40 -0.52 -19.68
#